data_AF-A0A651D7B0-F1
#
_entry.id   AF-A0A651D7B0-F1
#
_cell.length_a   1.000
_cell.length_b   1.000
_cell.length_c   1.000
_cell.angle_alpha   90.00
_cell.angle_beta   90.00
_cell.angle_gamma   90.00
#
_symmetry.space_group_name_H-M   'P 1'
#
loop_
_entity.id
_entity.type
_entity.pdbx_description
1 polymer ?
#
loop_
_entity_poly.entity_id
_entity_poly.type
_entity_poly.pdbx_seq_one_letter_code
_entity_poly.pdbx_strand_id
1 'polypeptide(L)'
;MLSWPLRVLSAFTLSVMMSNAYAAPGSWSTQVPGLMVAMSDRTVATQSAAPPGAANIQKQQLGRIQWQFQHPPGALLNAWLCHPEQCVALTGMRGSTTALAGQTAEAPLHFRFALGAGQRPVRVQGLQLIVNYQ
;
A
#
# COMPACT_ATOMS: atom_id res chain seq x y z
N MET A 1 -35.51 54.15 -46.36
CA MET A 1 -34.83 54.53 -45.11
C MET A 1 -35.25 53.48 -44.09
N LEU A 2 -34.53 52.35 -43.97
CA LEU A 2 -33.43 52.12 -43.01
C LEU A 2 -33.88 52.55 -41.59
N SER A 3 -34.00 51.71 -40.57
CA SER A 3 -33.16 50.57 -40.18
C SER A 3 -33.83 49.74 -39.07
N TRP A 4 -33.47 48.45 -39.04
CA TRP A 4 -33.86 47.39 -38.11
C TRP A 4 -32.92 47.39 -36.89
N PRO A 5 -33.37 47.34 -35.62
CA PRO A 5 -32.46 47.05 -34.54
C PRO A 5 -32.41 45.54 -34.28
N LEU A 6 -31.19 45.04 -34.46
CA LEU A 6 -30.68 43.70 -34.19
C LEU A 6 -31.26 43.07 -32.91
N ARG A 7 -31.72 41.82 -33.05
CA ARG A 7 -31.85 40.89 -31.93
C ARG A 7 -30.46 40.63 -31.37
N VAL A 8 -30.18 41.14 -30.17
CA VAL A 8 -28.98 40.79 -29.40
C VAL A 8 -29.14 39.34 -28.94
N LEU A 9 -28.60 38.42 -29.72
CA LEU A 9 -28.36 37.04 -29.30
C LEU A 9 -27.24 37.07 -28.24
N SER A 10 -27.62 37.21 -26.98
CA SER A 10 -26.70 36.97 -25.86
C SER A 10 -26.29 35.50 -25.86
N ALA A 11 -25.13 35.22 -26.46
CA ALA A 11 -24.47 33.93 -26.39
C ALA A 11 -24.00 33.70 -24.95
N PHE A 12 -24.81 32.98 -24.17
CA PHE A 12 -24.43 32.50 -22.85
C PHE A 12 -23.48 31.30 -23.04
N THR A 13 -22.19 31.56 -23.17
CA THR A 13 -21.16 30.52 -23.22
C THR A 13 -21.08 29.85 -21.85
N LEU A 14 -21.78 28.72 -21.71
CA LEU A 14 -21.69 27.84 -20.56
C LEU A 14 -20.30 27.17 -20.58
N SER A 15 -19.32 27.76 -19.90
CA SER A 15 -18.03 27.10 -19.64
C SER A 15 -18.27 25.87 -18.79
N VAL A 16 -18.31 24.70 -19.42
CA VAL A 16 -18.31 23.40 -18.73
C VAL A 16 -16.93 23.27 -18.07
N MET A 17 -16.84 23.57 -16.78
CA MET A 17 -15.71 23.14 -15.95
C MET A 17 -15.74 21.62 -15.92
N MET A 18 -14.89 20.99 -16.75
CA MET A 18 -14.62 19.56 -16.62
C MET A 18 -13.83 19.36 -15.32
N SER A 19 -14.52 19.00 -14.24
CA SER A 19 -13.88 18.53 -13.02
C SER A 19 -13.23 17.19 -13.34
N ASN A 20 -11.92 17.22 -13.60
CA ASN A 20 -11.11 16.01 -13.58
C ASN A 20 -11.26 15.41 -12.18
N ALA A 21 -11.89 14.25 -12.07
CA ALA A 21 -11.94 13.48 -10.83
C ALA A 21 -10.54 12.91 -10.60
N TYR A 22 -9.68 13.67 -9.91
CA TYR A 22 -8.42 13.15 -9.44
C TYR A 22 -8.72 12.15 -8.32
N ALA A 23 -8.21 10.94 -8.50
CA ALA A 23 -7.85 10.03 -7.43
C ALA A 23 -7.37 10.80 -6.18
N ALA A 24 -8.13 10.76 -5.08
CA ALA A 24 -7.71 11.44 -3.87
C ALA A 24 -6.67 10.57 -3.15
N PRO A 25 -5.48 11.10 -2.83
CA PRO A 25 -4.51 10.35 -2.05
C PRO A 25 -5.10 9.99 -0.68
N GLY A 26 -4.73 8.81 -0.19
CA GLY A 26 -5.26 8.29 1.05
C GLY A 26 -4.28 7.38 1.76
N SER A 27 -4.70 6.90 2.93
CA SER A 27 -3.95 5.88 3.66
C SER A 27 -4.90 4.88 4.31
N TRP A 28 -4.41 3.65 4.47
CA TRP A 28 -5.05 2.65 5.30
C TRP A 28 -4.00 2.00 6.20
N SER A 29 -4.46 1.44 7.31
CA SER A 29 -3.60 0.68 8.22
C SER A 29 -4.31 -0.59 8.68
N THR A 30 -3.52 -1.63 8.96
CA THR A 30 -4.05 -2.89 9.45
C THR A 30 -3.03 -3.62 10.31
N GLN A 31 -3.52 -4.48 11.19
CA GLN A 31 -2.74 -5.44 11.94
C GLN A 31 -2.75 -6.78 11.20
N VAL A 32 -1.59 -7.44 11.16
CA VAL A 32 -1.46 -8.77 10.56
C VAL A 32 -1.23 -9.79 11.67
N PRO A 33 -1.94 -10.93 11.68
CA PRO A 33 -1.69 -11.97 12.67
C PRO A 33 -0.23 -12.45 12.69
N GLY A 34 0.32 -12.59 13.89
CA GLY A 34 1.66 -13.13 14.11
C GLY A 34 1.76 -14.64 13.82
N LEU A 35 2.97 -15.10 13.54
CA LEU A 35 3.25 -16.49 13.18
C LEU A 35 4.54 -17.01 13.82
N MET A 36 4.70 -18.33 13.83
CA MET A 36 5.96 -18.99 14.16
C MET A 36 6.77 -19.24 12.89
N VAL A 37 8.02 -18.80 12.87
CA VAL A 37 8.99 -19.15 11.83
C VAL A 37 9.89 -20.23 12.41
N ALA A 38 9.80 -21.46 11.90
CA ALA A 38 10.53 -22.60 12.46
C ALA A 38 11.64 -23.12 11.55
N MET A 39 11.63 -22.78 10.26
CA MET A 39 12.50 -23.34 9.24
C MET A 39 13.47 -22.28 8.71
N SER A 40 14.75 -22.64 8.56
CA SER A 40 15.79 -21.77 7.98
C SER A 40 15.96 -21.96 6.48
N ASP A 41 15.48 -23.08 5.92
CA ASP A 41 15.57 -23.40 4.49
C ASP A 41 14.40 -22.86 3.66
N ARG A 42 13.35 -22.33 4.32
CA ARG A 42 12.11 -21.89 3.66
C ARG A 42 11.61 -20.57 4.21
N THR A 43 10.98 -19.80 3.34
CA THR A 43 10.23 -18.61 3.76
C THR A 43 8.82 -19.00 4.19
N VAL A 44 8.33 -18.41 5.27
CA VAL A 44 6.93 -18.49 5.71
C VAL A 44 6.25 -17.15 5.46
N ALA A 45 5.06 -17.17 4.84
CA ALA A 45 4.26 -15.98 4.56
C ALA A 45 3.21 -15.76 5.65
N THR A 46 2.91 -14.50 5.94
CA THR A 46 1.73 -14.13 6.75
C THR A 46 0.45 -14.24 5.95
N GLN A 47 -0.68 -14.11 6.64
CA GLN A 47 -1.92 -13.74 5.97
C GLN A 47 -1.75 -12.42 5.21
N SER A 48 -2.56 -12.24 4.17
CA SER A 48 -2.57 -11.03 3.36
C SER A 48 -3.20 -9.86 4.09
N ALA A 49 -2.53 -8.72 4.05
CA ALA A 49 -3.06 -7.40 4.34
C ALA A 49 -3.72 -6.84 3.07
N ALA A 50 -5.04 -6.65 3.13
CA ALA A 50 -5.79 -5.98 2.08
C ALA A 50 -6.33 -4.63 2.61
N PRO A 51 -6.55 -3.66 1.71
CA PRO A 51 -7.22 -2.42 2.08
C PRO A 51 -8.63 -2.70 2.64
N PRO A 52 -9.12 -1.89 3.59
CA PRO A 52 -10.51 -2.02 4.07
C PRO A 52 -11.50 -1.83 2.92
N GLY A 53 -12.61 -2.58 2.91
CA GLY A 53 -13.60 -2.51 1.82
C GLY A 53 -14.24 -1.13 1.60
N ALA A 54 -14.16 -0.23 2.58
CA ALA A 54 -14.63 1.16 2.47
C ALA A 54 -13.60 2.12 1.83
N ALA A 55 -12.35 1.70 1.64
CA ALA A 55 -11.33 2.53 1.04
C ALA A 55 -11.52 2.63 -0.48
N ASN A 56 -11.59 3.86 -1.01
CA ASN A 56 -11.65 4.09 -2.45
C ASN A 56 -10.25 3.98 -3.06
N ILE A 57 -9.83 2.75 -3.31
CA ILE A 57 -8.48 2.41 -3.79
C ILE A 57 -8.44 2.07 -5.29
N GLN A 58 -9.60 2.12 -5.97
CA GLN A 58 -9.72 1.66 -7.35
C GLN A 58 -8.82 2.49 -8.25
N LYS A 59 -7.99 1.82 -9.04
CA LYS A 59 -6.98 2.44 -9.93
C LYS A 59 -5.97 3.34 -9.21
N GLN A 60 -5.86 3.25 -7.88
CA GLN A 60 -4.82 3.94 -7.11
C GLN A 60 -3.51 3.17 -7.20
N GLN A 61 -2.41 3.88 -7.01
CA GLN A 61 -1.08 3.34 -6.93
C GLN A 61 -0.56 3.41 -5.50
N LEU A 62 0.22 2.40 -5.11
CA LEU A 62 0.96 2.41 -3.86
C LEU A 62 1.93 3.60 -3.84
N GLY A 63 2.06 4.21 -2.66
CA GLY A 63 3.06 5.22 -2.36
C GLY A 63 4.04 4.72 -1.31
N ARG A 64 4.17 5.47 -0.22
CA ARG A 64 4.99 5.06 0.94
C ARG A 64 4.25 4.02 1.78
N ILE A 65 4.98 2.97 2.16
CA ILE A 65 4.50 1.94 3.08
C ILE A 65 5.37 1.95 4.33
N GLN A 66 4.74 1.94 5.51
CA GLN A 66 5.43 1.81 6.79
C GLN A 66 5.04 0.50 7.46
N TRP A 67 6.00 -0.12 8.15
CA TRP A 67 5.78 -1.37 8.86
C TRP A 67 6.33 -1.33 10.28
N GLN A 68 5.77 -2.20 11.11
CA GLN A 68 6.43 -2.70 12.30
C GLN A 68 6.10 -4.18 12.53
N PHE A 69 7.00 -4.88 13.21
CA PHE A 69 6.83 -6.20 13.79
C PHE A 69 7.84 -6.40 14.91
N GLN A 70 7.74 -7.49 15.66
CA GLN A 70 8.63 -7.81 16.77
C GLN A 70 9.03 -9.28 16.73
N HIS A 71 10.28 -9.54 17.11
CA HIS A 71 10.77 -10.88 17.43
C HIS A 71 11.73 -10.81 18.62
N PRO A 72 11.98 -11.93 19.32
CA PRO A 72 12.98 -12.01 20.38
C PRO A 72 14.33 -11.40 19.96
N PRO A 73 15.00 -10.67 20.89
CA PRO A 73 16.32 -10.10 20.62
C PRO A 73 17.35 -11.20 20.35
N GLY A 74 18.35 -10.89 19.52
CA GLY A 74 19.41 -11.83 19.14
C GLY A 74 19.00 -12.86 18.07
N ALA A 75 17.72 -12.92 17.69
CA ALA A 75 17.29 -13.75 16.58
C ALA A 75 17.73 -13.15 15.23
N LEU A 76 18.28 -13.98 14.36
CA LEU A 76 18.59 -13.63 12.97
C LEU A 76 17.40 -14.01 12.09
N LEU A 77 16.63 -13.01 11.69
CA LEU A 77 15.41 -13.17 10.91
C LEU A 77 15.47 -12.25 9.68
N ASN A 78 15.37 -12.85 8.50
CA ASN A 78 15.20 -12.12 7.25
C ASN A 78 13.71 -11.84 7.04
N ALA A 79 13.38 -10.62 6.63
CA ALA A 79 12.02 -10.17 6.42
C ALA A 79 11.86 -9.48 5.06
N TRP A 80 10.73 -9.73 4.40
CA TRP A 80 10.34 -9.08 3.16
C TRP A 80 8.89 -8.62 3.24
N LEU A 81 8.57 -7.53 2.54
CA LEU A 81 7.20 -7.13 2.22
C LEU A 81 6.95 -7.42 0.74
N CYS A 82 5.90 -8.19 0.46
CA CYS A 82 5.62 -8.68 -0.89
C CYS A 82 4.29 -8.16 -1.42
N HIS A 83 4.39 -7.58 -2.61
CA HIS A 83 3.31 -7.39 -3.57
C HIS A 83 3.35 -8.56 -4.57
N PRO A 84 2.24 -8.90 -5.28
CA PRO A 84 2.24 -9.99 -6.26
C PRO A 84 3.35 -9.92 -7.31
N GLU A 85 3.75 -8.71 -7.70
CA GLU A 85 4.77 -8.49 -8.72
C GLU A 85 6.20 -8.37 -8.16
N GLN A 86 6.37 -8.02 -6.88
CA GLN A 86 7.71 -7.83 -6.32
C GLN A 86 7.75 -7.96 -4.79
N CYS A 87 8.90 -8.39 -4.28
CA CYS A 87 9.18 -8.42 -2.84
C CYS A 87 10.35 -7.50 -2.52
N VAL A 88 10.21 -6.72 -1.45
CA VAL A 88 11.22 -5.78 -0.96
C VAL A 88 11.76 -6.27 0.37
N ALA A 89 13.09 -6.37 0.50
CA ALA A 89 13.74 -6.72 1.75
C ALA A 89 13.56 -5.60 2.79
N LEU A 90 13.23 -5.96 4.03
CA LEU A 90 12.98 -5.01 5.10
C LEU A 90 14.21 -4.87 5.99
N THR A 91 14.61 -3.62 6.23
CA THR A 91 15.68 -3.32 7.17
C THR A 91 15.09 -3.20 8.58
N GLY A 92 15.11 -4.31 9.31
CA GLY A 92 14.74 -4.35 10.72
C GLY A 92 13.23 -4.37 11.02
N MET A 93 12.94 -4.38 12.32
CA MET A 93 11.60 -4.55 12.89
C MET A 93 10.62 -3.40 12.62
N ARG A 94 11.10 -2.20 12.31
CA ARG A 94 10.28 -1.03 11.97
C ARG A 94 10.96 -0.23 10.87
N GLY A 95 10.17 0.30 9.94
CA GLY A 95 10.71 1.15 8.89
C GLY A 95 9.66 1.65 7.91
N SER A 96 10.14 2.20 6.80
CA SER A 96 9.31 2.63 5.68
C SER A 96 10.01 2.41 4.34
N THR A 97 9.25 2.21 3.27
CA THR A 97 9.76 2.03 1.92
C THR A 97 8.84 2.68 0.89
N THR A 98 9.43 3.11 -0.23
CA THR A 98 8.72 3.52 -1.45
C THR A 98 9.06 2.60 -2.63
N ALA A 99 9.75 1.48 -2.38
CA ALA A 99 10.16 0.57 -3.45
C ALA A 99 8.96 -0.13 -4.14
N LEU A 100 7.80 -0.18 -3.47
CA LEU A 100 6.54 -0.65 -4.05
C LEU A 100 5.73 0.46 -4.75
N ALA A 101 6.24 1.69 -4.81
CA ALA A 101 5.48 2.81 -5.37
C ALA A 101 5.17 2.62 -6.86
N GLY A 102 3.98 3.05 -7.27
CA GLY A 102 3.50 2.91 -8.66
C GLY A 102 2.80 1.58 -8.96
N GLN A 103 2.94 0.57 -8.09
CA GLN A 103 2.17 -0.67 -8.21
C GLN A 103 0.71 -0.48 -7.79
N THR A 104 -0.18 -1.37 -8.21
CA THR A 104 -1.60 -1.26 -7.85
C THR A 104 -1.83 -1.30 -6.34
N ALA A 105 -2.61 -0.36 -5.81
CA ALA A 105 -2.97 -0.32 -4.40
C ALA A 105 -4.06 -1.33 -4.03
N GLU A 106 -4.68 -1.98 -5.02
CA GLU A 106 -5.71 -3.01 -4.85
C GLU A 106 -5.15 -4.37 -4.46
N ALA A 107 -3.89 -4.62 -4.80
CA ALA A 107 -3.28 -5.91 -4.58
C ALA A 107 -3.00 -6.15 -3.09
N PRO A 108 -3.24 -7.39 -2.61
CA PRO A 108 -2.91 -7.76 -1.24
C PRO A 108 -1.39 -7.75 -1.02
N LEU A 109 -0.98 -7.20 0.12
CA LEU A 109 0.40 -7.24 0.59
C LEU A 109 0.55 -8.34 1.63
N HIS A 110 1.73 -8.93 1.77
CA HIS A 110 2.01 -9.86 2.86
C HIS A 110 3.47 -9.81 3.27
N PHE A 111 3.75 -10.16 4.51
CA PHE A 111 5.13 -10.32 4.97
C PHE A 111 5.61 -11.74 4.66
N ARG A 112 6.89 -11.87 4.37
CA ARG A 112 7.60 -13.16 4.34
C ARG A 112 8.75 -13.10 5.32
N PHE A 113 9.00 -14.22 5.99
CA PHE A 113 10.08 -14.37 6.94
C PHE A 113 10.86 -15.65 6.69
N ALA A 114 12.17 -15.61 6.94
CA ALA A 114 13.03 -16.78 6.96
C ALA A 114 14.03 -16.67 8.10
N LEU A 115 14.28 -17.78 8.80
CA LEU A 115 15.32 -17.83 9.82
C LEU A 115 16.71 -17.87 9.17
N GLY A 116 17.68 -17.22 9.81
CA GLY A 116 19.08 -17.51 9.57
C GLY A 116 19.43 -18.97 9.92
N ALA A 117 20.46 -19.52 9.28
CA ALA A 117 20.92 -20.88 9.56
C ALA A 117 21.29 -21.05 11.05
N GLY A 118 20.90 -22.17 11.64
CA GLY A 118 21.19 -22.50 13.05
C GLY A 118 20.36 -21.74 14.09
N GLN A 119 19.39 -20.92 13.67
CA GLN A 119 18.47 -20.25 14.58
C GLN A 119 17.40 -21.21 15.12
N ARG A 120 16.97 -20.97 16.35
CA ARG A 120 15.79 -21.65 16.93
C ARG A 120 14.51 -21.07 16.33
N PRO A 121 13.37 -21.78 16.41
CA PRO A 121 12.08 -21.23 16.02
C PRO A 121 11.79 -19.89 16.71
N VAL A 122 11.31 -18.92 15.93
CA VAL A 122 11.06 -17.54 16.36
C VAL A 122 9.59 -17.21 16.22
N ARG A 123 9.00 -16.62 17.27
CA ARG A 123 7.68 -15.99 17.19
C ARG A 123 7.82 -14.58 16.64
N VAL A 124 7.12 -14.29 15.55
CA VAL A 124 6.93 -12.92 15.05
C VAL A 124 5.55 -12.44 15.48
N GLN A 125 5.49 -11.24 16.04
CA GLN A 125 4.27 -10.66 16.59
C GLN A 125 4.19 -9.15 16.38
N GLY A 126 3.05 -8.55 16.72
CA GLY A 126 2.84 -7.10 16.63
C GLY A 126 2.98 -6.55 15.21
N LEU A 127 2.66 -7.35 14.19
CA LEU A 127 2.78 -6.92 12.80
C LEU A 127 1.71 -5.87 12.50
N GLN A 128 2.16 -4.73 11.99
CA GLN A 128 1.28 -3.65 11.55
C GLN A 128 1.83 -3.04 10.26
N LEU A 129 0.91 -2.68 9.38
CA LEU A 129 1.19 -2.05 8.10
C LEU A 129 0.40 -0.75 7.99
N ILE A 130 1.03 0.31 7.49
CA ILE A 130 0.39 1.56 7.08
C ILE A 130 0.77 1.78 5.63
N VAL A 131 -0.21 1.95 4.76
CA VAL A 131 -0.04 2.07 3.31
C VAL A 131 -0.65 3.36 2.84
N ASN A 132 0.17 4.20 2.22
CA ASN A 132 -0.31 5.38 1.50
C ASN A 132 -0.52 5.02 0.03
N TYR A 133 -1.50 5.66 -0.60
CA TYR A 133 -1.84 5.49 -2.02
C TYR A 133 -2.28 6.82 -2.63
N GLN A 134 -2.25 6.90 -3.96
CA GLN A 134 -2.62 8.08 -4.76
C GLN A 134 -2.99 7.72 -6.20
#